data_AF-A0A7W1W7P3-F1
#
_entry.id   AF-A0A7W1W7P3-F1
#
_cell.length_a   1.000
_cell.length_b   1.000
_cell.length_c   1.000
_cell.angle_alpha   90.00
_cell.angle_beta   90.00
_cell.angle_gamma   90.00
#
_symmetry.space_group_name_H-M   'P 1'
#
loop_
_entity.id
_entity.type
_entity.pdbx_description
1 polymer ?
#
loop_
_entity_poly.entity_id
_entity_poly.type
_entity_poly.pdbx_seq_one_letter_code
_entity_poly.pdbx_strand_id
1 'polypeptide(L)'
;MPIKSVHITNYYHKDSGGISTSYNNLLAAAERHRRYIRLIVPGETEEVEEVNEFARIYYVPAKFSPVFDKRYRIIMPWQYMPNDSIIRKILLAEKPDLIEVTDKYTISMLGAMIRIGKFKQLGRPLLVHFSCERMDDNIGSFLVGGNIGKWIARRVMGNYNFPNFDFHLANSPYTAGEFYDSVEKSKNPRRSD
;
A
#
# COMPACT_ATOMS: atom_id res chain seq x y z
N MET A 1 -12.30 20.17 -9.64
CA MET A 1 -13.00 18.91 -9.29
C MET A 1 -12.59 18.51 -7.88
N PRO A 2 -13.47 17.87 -7.09
CA PRO A 2 -13.07 17.32 -5.80
C PRO A 2 -12.00 16.24 -5.99
N ILE A 3 -10.97 16.26 -5.14
CA ILE A 3 -9.87 15.28 -5.15
C ILE A 3 -10.44 13.87 -4.98
N LYS A 4 -9.93 12.93 -5.81
CA LYS A 4 -10.20 11.50 -5.69
C LYS A 4 -8.94 10.73 -5.28
N SER A 5 -9.03 9.96 -4.20
CA SER A 5 -7.97 9.05 -3.77
C SER A 5 -8.34 7.58 -3.99
N VAL A 6 -7.34 6.79 -4.36
CA VAL A 6 -7.40 5.32 -4.33
C VAL A 6 -6.42 4.83 -3.28
N HIS A 7 -6.89 4.00 -2.36
CA HIS A 7 -6.11 3.36 -1.32
C HIS A 7 -6.02 1.87 -1.63
N ILE A 8 -4.84 1.27 -1.55
CA ILE A 8 -4.61 -0.14 -1.90
C ILE A 8 -3.85 -0.81 -0.77
N THR A 9 -4.39 -1.91 -0.24
CA THR A 9 -3.77 -2.64 0.89
C THR A 9 -4.05 -4.13 0.83
N ASN A 10 -3.12 -4.93 1.37
CA ASN A 10 -3.31 -6.36 1.64
C ASN A 10 -3.91 -6.63 3.04
N TYR A 11 -3.87 -5.64 3.94
CA TYR A 11 -4.13 -5.85 5.36
C TYR A 11 -5.58 -5.54 5.75
N TYR A 12 -6.50 -5.75 4.82
CA TYR A 12 -7.91 -5.55 5.05
C TYR A 12 -8.60 -6.88 5.35
N HIS A 13 -9.39 -6.89 6.41
CA HIS A 13 -10.24 -8.01 6.75
C HIS A 13 -11.63 -7.45 7.04
N LYS A 14 -12.64 -7.88 6.27
CA LYS A 14 -13.99 -7.28 6.26
C LYS A 14 -14.59 -7.18 7.67
N ASP A 15 -14.41 -8.24 8.46
CA ASP A 15 -15.09 -8.39 9.75
C ASP A 15 -14.24 -8.11 10.99
N SER A 16 -12.93 -7.83 10.85
CA SER A 16 -12.08 -7.62 12.03
C SER A 16 -10.76 -6.90 11.74
N GLY A 17 -10.12 -6.34 12.78
CA GLY A 17 -8.77 -5.78 12.70
C GLY A 17 -8.69 -4.26 12.77
N GLY A 18 -7.53 -3.75 13.21
CA GLY A 18 -7.29 -2.31 13.34
C GLY A 18 -7.27 -1.57 11.99
N ILE A 19 -6.78 -2.22 10.94
CA ILE A 19 -6.67 -1.64 9.60
C ILE A 19 -8.04 -1.52 8.92
N SER A 20 -8.91 -2.52 9.02
CA SER A 20 -10.29 -2.44 8.51
C SER A 20 -11.09 -1.38 9.26
N THR A 21 -10.94 -1.28 10.59
CA THR A 21 -11.55 -0.20 11.38
C THR A 21 -11.10 1.17 10.89
N SER A 22 -9.80 1.36 10.65
CA SER A 22 -9.25 2.62 10.13
C SER A 22 -9.82 2.96 8.75
N TYR A 23 -9.91 1.98 7.84
CA TYR A 23 -10.47 2.20 6.51
C TYR A 23 -11.98 2.45 6.55
N ASN A 24 -12.75 1.76 7.38
CA ASN A 24 -14.18 2.00 7.54
C ASN A 24 -14.44 3.43 8.03
N ASN A 25 -13.64 3.90 8.99
CA ASN A 25 -13.71 5.28 9.46
C ASN A 25 -13.33 6.30 8.36
N LEU A 26 -12.34 5.99 7.53
CA LEU A 26 -11.95 6.81 6.38
C LEU A 26 -13.09 6.89 5.34
N LEU A 27 -13.71 5.76 5.01
CA LEU A 27 -14.82 5.69 4.05
C LEU A 27 -16.08 6.41 4.57
N ALA A 28 -16.35 6.35 5.87
CA ALA A 28 -17.39 7.16 6.50
C ALA A 28 -17.04 8.66 6.52
N ALA A 29 -15.76 9.00 6.66
CA ALA A 29 -15.30 10.40 6.59
C ALA A 29 -15.40 10.97 5.17
N ALA A 30 -15.27 10.13 4.14
CA ALA A 30 -15.40 10.51 2.74
C ALA A 30 -16.72 11.26 2.47
N GLU A 31 -17.82 10.77 3.03
CA GLU A 31 -19.14 11.38 2.91
C GLU A 31 -19.20 12.74 3.60
N ARG A 32 -18.76 12.81 4.86
CA ARG A 32 -18.75 14.06 5.65
C ARG A 32 -17.92 15.17 4.98
N HIS A 33 -16.82 14.80 4.33
CA HIS A 33 -15.91 15.74 3.68
C HIS A 33 -16.15 15.90 2.18
N ARG A 34 -17.10 15.15 1.60
CA ARG A 34 -17.41 15.11 0.16
C ARG A 34 -16.16 14.87 -0.68
N ARG A 35 -15.34 13.90 -0.28
CA ARG A 35 -14.10 13.51 -0.95
C ARG A 35 -14.24 12.10 -1.49
N TYR A 36 -13.92 11.90 -2.77
CA TYR A 36 -14.04 10.57 -3.36
C TYR A 36 -12.90 9.67 -2.88
N ILE A 37 -13.25 8.56 -2.24
CA ILE A 37 -12.32 7.55 -1.75
C ILE A 37 -12.68 6.21 -2.38
N ARG A 38 -11.67 5.52 -2.91
CA ARG A 38 -11.79 4.15 -3.42
C ARG A 38 -10.81 3.28 -2.67
N LEU A 39 -11.27 2.18 -2.13
CA LEU A 39 -10.42 1.21 -1.45
C LEU A 39 -10.30 -0.04 -2.32
N ILE A 40 -9.10 -0.48 -2.62
CA ILE A 40 -8.81 -1.73 -3.34
C ILE A 40 -8.19 -2.71 -2.33
N VAL A 41 -8.86 -3.83 -2.12
CA VAL A 41 -8.48 -4.84 -1.12
C VAL A 41 -8.57 -6.24 -1.72
N PRO A 42 -7.81 -7.20 -1.16
CA PRO A 42 -7.97 -8.60 -1.55
C PRO A 42 -9.34 -9.13 -1.12
N GLY A 43 -9.96 -9.92 -1.99
CA GLY A 43 -11.23 -10.61 -1.76
C GLY A 43 -11.15 -12.08 -2.18
N GLU A 44 -12.19 -12.84 -1.84
CA GLU A 44 -12.36 -14.20 -2.34
C GLU A 44 -12.78 -14.19 -3.82
N THR A 45 -13.73 -13.32 -4.14
CA THR A 45 -14.25 -13.09 -5.49
C THR A 45 -14.07 -11.62 -5.87
N GLU A 46 -14.31 -11.33 -7.14
CA GLU A 46 -14.37 -9.96 -7.63
C GLU A 46 -15.72 -9.38 -7.20
N GLU A 47 -15.70 -8.29 -6.44
CA GLU A 47 -16.90 -7.63 -5.91
C GLU A 47 -16.66 -6.12 -5.82
N VAL A 48 -17.73 -5.36 -5.96
CA VAL A 48 -17.75 -3.91 -5.73
C VAL A 48 -18.81 -3.61 -4.70
N GLU A 49 -18.41 -2.95 -3.62
CA GLU A 49 -19.29 -2.51 -2.56
C GLU A 49 -19.38 -0.97 -2.58
N GLU A 50 -20.56 -0.45 -2.87
CA GLU A 50 -20.87 0.97 -2.74
C GLU A 50 -21.16 1.27 -1.27
N VAL A 51 -20.24 1.96 -0.59
CA VAL A 51 -20.40 2.29 0.84
C VAL A 51 -21.29 3.53 1.01
N ASN A 52 -21.08 4.53 0.16
CA ASN A 52 -21.91 5.73 0.03
C ASN A 52 -21.57 6.43 -1.31
N GLU A 53 -22.16 7.61 -1.59
CA GLU A 53 -21.90 8.39 -2.81
C GLU A 53 -20.40 8.70 -3.03
N PHE A 54 -19.65 8.87 -1.94
CA PHE A 54 -18.25 9.28 -1.95
C PHE A 54 -17.27 8.12 -1.79
N ALA A 55 -17.71 6.95 -1.34
CA ALA A 55 -16.86 5.84 -0.95
C ALA A 55 -17.27 4.50 -1.58
N ARG A 56 -16.29 3.76 -2.09
CA ARG A 56 -16.47 2.43 -2.68
C ARG A 56 -15.29 1.51 -2.37
N ILE A 57 -15.58 0.23 -2.18
CA ILE A 57 -14.58 -0.83 -2.01
C ILE A 57 -14.59 -1.74 -3.23
N TYR A 58 -13.41 -2.01 -3.77
CA TYR A 58 -13.13 -3.01 -4.80
C TYR A 58 -12.43 -4.20 -4.18
N TYR A 59 -13.07 -5.36 -4.25
CA TYR A 59 -12.50 -6.63 -3.84
C TYR A 59 -11.86 -7.30 -5.07
N VAL A 60 -10.55 -7.53 -5.00
CA VAL A 60 -9.78 -8.18 -6.07
C VAL A 60 -9.52 -9.63 -5.67
N PRO A 61 -9.89 -10.64 -6.49
CA PRO A 61 -9.66 -12.05 -6.17
C PRO A 61 -8.20 -12.31 -5.80
N ALA A 62 -7.94 -12.81 -4.61
CA ALA A 62 -6.59 -13.05 -4.11
C ALA A 62 -6.53 -14.33 -3.27
N LYS A 63 -5.37 -15.00 -3.30
CA LYS A 63 -5.11 -16.19 -2.47
C LYS A 63 -4.58 -15.77 -1.11
N PHE A 64 -4.76 -16.64 -0.11
CA PHE A 64 -4.11 -16.49 1.19
C PHE A 64 -2.58 -16.46 1.05
N SER A 65 -1.95 -15.67 1.92
CA SER A 65 -0.51 -15.50 1.95
C SER A 65 0.21 -16.85 2.14
N PRO A 66 1.21 -17.17 1.31
CA PRO A 66 2.01 -18.39 1.49
C PRO A 66 3.13 -18.22 2.52
N VAL A 67 3.57 -16.99 2.80
CA VAL A 67 4.79 -16.69 3.57
C VAL A 67 4.53 -15.74 4.73
N PHE A 68 3.85 -14.62 4.49
CA PHE A 68 3.38 -13.70 5.53
C PHE A 68 2.13 -14.26 6.24
N ASP A 69 1.60 -13.54 7.22
CA ASP A 69 0.40 -13.91 7.97
C ASP A 69 -0.69 -14.57 7.09
N LYS A 70 -0.88 -15.88 7.30
CA LYS A 70 -1.73 -16.76 6.49
C LYS A 70 -3.22 -16.40 6.59
N ARG A 71 -3.61 -15.55 7.55
CA ARG A 71 -4.98 -15.05 7.70
C ARG A 71 -5.33 -14.04 6.61
N TYR A 72 -4.32 -13.40 6.00
CA TYR A 72 -4.55 -12.40 4.96
C TYR A 72 -4.46 -13.01 3.57
N ARG A 73 -5.38 -12.58 2.71
CA ARG A 73 -5.22 -12.71 1.26
C ARG A 73 -4.25 -11.63 0.78
N ILE A 74 -3.44 -11.94 -0.23
CA ILE A 74 -2.45 -11.00 -0.74
C ILE A 74 -2.58 -10.81 -2.24
N ILE A 75 -2.62 -9.55 -2.66
CA ILE A 75 -2.52 -9.13 -4.05
C ILE A 75 -1.05 -9.23 -4.45
N MET A 76 -0.77 -10.09 -5.41
CA MET A 76 0.59 -10.35 -5.89
C MET A 76 0.94 -9.53 -7.14
N PRO A 77 2.23 -9.31 -7.43
CA PRO A 77 2.70 -8.60 -8.62
C PRO A 77 2.01 -8.94 -9.94
N TRP A 78 1.84 -10.23 -10.23
CA TRP A 78 1.22 -10.69 -11.47
C TRP A 78 -0.27 -10.30 -11.59
N GLN A 79 -0.90 -9.80 -10.52
CA GLN A 79 -2.28 -9.34 -10.52
C GLN A 79 -2.45 -7.86 -10.90
N TYR A 80 -1.36 -7.09 -11.00
CA TYR A 80 -1.40 -5.70 -11.48
C TYR A 80 -0.33 -5.37 -12.54
N MET A 81 0.65 -6.25 -12.74
CA MET A 81 1.66 -6.09 -13.80
C MET A 81 1.09 -6.18 -15.22
N PRO A 82 0.18 -7.13 -15.55
CA PRO A 82 -0.43 -7.21 -16.88
C PRO A 82 -1.23 -5.96 -17.25
N ASN A 83 -1.26 -5.65 -18.55
CA ASN A 83 -1.94 -4.47 -19.10
C ASN A 83 -3.47 -4.53 -19.02
N ASP A 84 -4.03 -5.70 -18.78
CA ASP A 84 -5.46 -5.99 -18.69
C ASP A 84 -5.89 -6.40 -17.26
N SER A 85 -5.00 -6.22 -16.29
CA SER A 85 -5.26 -6.53 -14.88
C SER A 85 -6.44 -5.73 -14.31
N ILE A 86 -7.16 -6.35 -13.37
CA ILE A 86 -8.31 -5.76 -12.66
C ILE A 86 -7.90 -4.44 -11.99
N ILE A 87 -6.76 -4.41 -11.28
CA ILE A 87 -6.27 -3.22 -10.60
C ILE A 87 -6.01 -2.08 -11.58
N ARG A 88 -5.40 -2.37 -12.75
CA ARG A 88 -5.19 -1.35 -13.78
C ARG A 88 -6.52 -0.85 -14.35
N LYS A 89 -7.48 -1.73 -14.62
CA LYS A 89 -8.82 -1.34 -15.09
C LYS A 89 -9.50 -0.40 -14.10
N ILE A 90 -9.47 -0.74 -12.81
CA ILE A 90 -10.02 0.10 -11.73
C ILE A 90 -9.32 1.47 -11.73
N LEU A 91 -7.99 1.51 -11.70
CA LEU A 91 -7.24 2.77 -11.67
C LEU A 91 -7.52 3.65 -12.88
N LEU A 92 -7.65 3.08 -14.08
CA LEU A 92 -7.96 3.82 -15.31
C LEU A 92 -9.39 4.32 -15.37
N ALA A 93 -10.34 3.56 -14.81
CA ALA A 93 -11.73 3.98 -14.71
C ALA A 93 -11.90 5.10 -13.67
N GLU A 94 -11.24 4.97 -12.52
CA GLU A 94 -11.36 5.93 -11.44
C GLU A 94 -10.56 7.20 -11.68
N LYS A 95 -9.41 7.13 -12.36
CA LYS A 95 -8.47 8.25 -12.59
C LYS A 95 -8.19 9.03 -11.31
N PRO A 96 -7.57 8.40 -10.29
CA PRO A 96 -7.30 9.08 -9.03
C PRO A 96 -6.29 10.22 -9.21
N ASP A 97 -6.43 11.25 -8.38
CA ASP A 97 -5.41 12.28 -8.19
C ASP A 97 -4.30 11.81 -7.24
N LEU A 98 -4.63 10.88 -6.35
CA LEU A 98 -3.75 10.32 -5.32
C LEU A 98 -3.91 8.79 -5.24
N ILE A 99 -2.79 8.08 -5.20
CA ILE A 99 -2.75 6.65 -4.88
C ILE A 99 -1.95 6.46 -3.60
N GLU A 100 -2.62 5.92 -2.57
CA GLU A 100 -2.00 5.48 -1.33
C GLU A 100 -1.79 3.96 -1.37
N VAL A 101 -0.57 3.52 -1.12
CA VAL A 101 -0.24 2.10 -0.95
C VAL A 101 0.10 1.84 0.51
N THR A 102 -0.74 1.04 1.16
CA THR A 102 -0.56 0.60 2.55
C THR A 102 -0.10 -0.86 2.55
N ASP A 103 1.14 -1.04 2.11
CA ASP A 103 1.82 -2.32 2.00
C ASP A 103 3.32 -2.10 1.72
N LYS A 104 4.18 -2.91 2.34
CA LYS A 104 5.64 -2.84 2.17
C LYS A 104 6.23 -3.98 1.35
N TYR A 105 5.38 -4.88 0.87
CA TYR A 105 5.76 -6.12 0.23
C TYR A 105 5.27 -6.10 -1.21
N THR A 106 4.16 -6.76 -1.48
CA THR A 106 3.75 -7.15 -2.80
C THR A 106 3.09 -6.03 -3.58
N ILE A 107 2.41 -5.07 -2.93
CA ILE A 107 1.74 -3.96 -3.64
C ILE A 107 2.70 -2.77 -3.79
N SER A 108 3.72 -2.63 -2.95
CA SER A 108 4.68 -1.52 -3.03
C SER A 108 5.34 -1.36 -4.42
N MET A 109 5.49 -2.45 -5.19
CA MET A 109 5.99 -2.40 -6.57
C MET A 109 5.08 -1.65 -7.54
N LEU A 110 3.80 -1.50 -7.23
CA LEU A 110 2.89 -0.67 -8.01
C LEU A 110 3.40 0.78 -8.08
N GLY A 111 3.93 1.31 -6.97
CA GLY A 111 4.56 2.64 -6.94
C GLY A 111 5.71 2.74 -7.93
N ALA A 112 6.61 1.75 -7.91
CA ALA A 112 7.73 1.65 -8.85
C ALA A 112 7.26 1.60 -10.31
N MET A 113 6.24 0.78 -10.60
CA MET A 113 5.67 0.64 -11.94
C MET A 113 5.06 1.93 -12.46
N ILE A 114 4.32 2.66 -11.62
CA ILE A 114 3.77 3.97 -11.97
C ILE A 114 4.92 4.94 -12.24
N ARG A 115 5.96 4.93 -11.39
CA ARG A 115 7.12 5.81 -11.51
C ARG A 115 7.88 5.63 -12.82
N ILE A 116 8.08 4.39 -13.28
CA ILE A 116 8.73 4.10 -14.56
C ILE A 116 7.79 4.20 -15.78
N GLY A 117 6.56 4.72 -15.58
CA GLY A 117 5.63 4.99 -16.67
C GLY A 117 4.92 3.75 -17.24
N LYS A 118 4.81 2.64 -16.49
CA LYS A 118 3.96 1.52 -16.92
C LYS A 118 2.47 1.89 -16.88
N PHE A 119 2.10 2.95 -16.16
CA PHE A 119 0.74 3.50 -16.06
C PHE A 119 0.65 4.93 -16.62
N LYS A 120 1.30 5.21 -17.76
CA LYS A 120 1.33 6.55 -18.39
C LYS A 120 -0.06 7.17 -18.58
N GLN A 121 -1.09 6.35 -18.81
CA GLN A 121 -2.47 6.81 -18.99
C GLN A 121 -3.08 7.46 -17.74
N LEU A 122 -2.47 7.29 -16.55
CA LEU A 122 -2.89 7.95 -15.31
C LEU A 122 -2.39 9.40 -15.17
N GLY A 123 -1.56 9.91 -16.09
CA GLY A 123 -1.09 11.31 -16.08
C GLY A 123 -0.02 11.66 -15.03
N ARG A 124 0.09 10.86 -13.95
CA ARG A 124 1.00 10.96 -12.78
C ARG A 124 0.25 11.39 -11.50
N PRO A 125 -0.55 10.49 -10.89
CA PRO A 125 -1.14 10.75 -9.58
C PRO A 125 -0.06 10.91 -8.52
N LEU A 126 -0.40 11.60 -7.43
CA LEU A 126 0.46 11.66 -6.26
C LEU A 126 0.58 10.26 -5.64
N LEU A 127 1.80 9.77 -5.44
CA LEU A 127 2.04 8.46 -4.82
C LEU A 127 2.40 8.61 -3.35
N VAL A 128 1.61 8.00 -2.49
CA VAL A 128 1.81 7.99 -1.04
C VAL A 128 2.03 6.57 -0.58
N HIS A 129 3.08 6.34 0.20
CA HIS A 129 3.25 5.10 0.94
C HIS A 129 2.82 5.29 2.38
N PHE A 130 1.88 4.48 2.85
CA PHE A 130 1.43 4.50 4.24
C PHE A 130 1.90 3.25 4.98
N SER A 131 2.53 3.47 6.14
CA SER A 131 3.11 2.43 6.97
C SER A 131 2.38 2.31 8.29
N CYS A 132 1.80 1.13 8.55
CA CYS A 132 1.13 0.82 9.82
C CYS A 132 2.00 0.05 10.81
N GLU A 133 3.09 -0.54 10.35
CA GLU A 133 3.97 -1.44 11.10
C GLU A 133 5.40 -1.29 10.58
N ARG A 134 6.43 -1.62 11.37
CA ARG A 134 7.82 -1.56 10.88
C ARG A 134 8.19 -2.84 10.12
N MET A 135 8.97 -2.70 9.06
CA MET A 135 9.47 -3.81 8.27
C MET A 135 10.51 -4.65 9.04
N ASP A 136 11.33 -4.03 9.87
CA ASP A 136 12.28 -4.78 10.72
C ASP A 136 11.58 -5.70 11.72
N ASP A 137 10.49 -5.24 12.34
CA ASP A 137 9.65 -6.07 13.23
C ASP A 137 9.05 -7.26 12.47
N ASN A 138 8.53 -7.02 11.26
CA ASN A 138 7.96 -8.07 10.44
C ASN A 138 8.99 -9.07 9.93
N ILE A 139 10.13 -8.61 9.42
CA ILE A 139 11.22 -9.49 8.98
C ILE A 139 11.73 -10.32 10.18
N GLY A 140 11.85 -9.69 11.34
CA GLY A 140 12.24 -10.38 12.58
C GLY A 140 11.24 -11.46 13.00
N SER A 141 9.95 -11.22 12.76
CA SER A 141 8.87 -12.14 13.13
C SER A 141 8.67 -13.28 12.12
N PHE A 142 8.90 -13.05 10.82
CA PHE A 142 8.54 -14.00 9.76
C PHE A 142 9.72 -14.58 8.97
N LEU A 143 10.93 -14.00 9.04
CA LEU A 143 12.06 -14.41 8.20
C LEU A 143 13.35 -14.62 9.00
N VAL A 144 13.99 -13.54 9.44
CA VAL A 144 15.31 -13.56 10.08
C VAL A 144 15.39 -12.45 11.12
N GLY A 145 15.63 -12.83 12.39
CA GLY A 145 15.77 -11.90 13.51
C GLY A 145 17.12 -11.18 13.59
N GLY A 146 17.22 -10.28 14.58
CA GLY A 146 18.48 -9.63 14.97
C GLY A 146 18.99 -8.59 13.97
N ASN A 147 20.31 -8.36 13.99
CA ASN A 147 20.95 -7.29 13.22
C ASN A 147 20.86 -7.50 11.70
N ILE A 148 20.80 -8.75 11.24
CA ILE A 148 20.66 -9.09 9.82
C ILE A 148 19.26 -8.67 9.33
N GLY A 149 18.20 -9.01 10.05
CA GLY A 149 16.83 -8.61 9.71
C GLY A 149 16.68 -7.09 9.63
N LYS A 150 17.21 -6.37 10.62
CA LYS A 150 17.24 -4.89 10.63
C LYS A 150 18.00 -4.31 9.44
N TRP A 151 19.13 -4.90 9.07
CA TRP A 151 19.91 -4.46 7.92
C TRP A 151 19.14 -4.67 6.60
N ILE A 152 18.50 -5.83 6.42
CA ILE A 152 17.67 -6.12 5.24
C ILE A 152 16.50 -5.13 5.15
N ALA A 153 15.76 -4.93 6.25
CA ALA A 153 14.64 -3.99 6.33
C ALA A 153 15.04 -2.59 5.86
N ARG A 154 16.14 -2.04 6.42
CA ARG A 154 16.64 -0.71 6.05
C ARG A 154 17.06 -0.62 4.59
N ARG A 155 17.66 -1.68 4.03
CA ARG A 155 18.06 -1.71 2.61
C ARG A 155 16.83 -1.69 1.71
N VAL A 156 15.82 -2.51 1.99
CA VAL A 156 14.58 -2.56 1.21
C VAL A 156 13.83 -1.24 1.31
N MET A 157 13.62 -0.72 2.51
CA MET A 157 12.97 0.56 2.70
C MET A 157 13.74 1.67 1.98
N GLY A 158 15.02 1.86 2.30
CA GLY A 158 15.83 2.99 1.82
C GLY A 158 16.12 3.04 0.32
N ASN A 159 16.18 1.90 -0.36
CA ASN A 159 16.57 1.84 -1.79
C ASN A 159 15.43 1.46 -2.72
N TYR A 160 14.42 0.78 -2.20
CA TYR A 160 13.30 0.33 -3.00
C TYR A 160 12.02 1.07 -2.64
N ASN A 161 11.65 1.17 -1.36
CA ASN A 161 10.39 1.82 -1.02
C ASN A 161 10.49 3.35 -1.21
N PHE A 162 11.46 4.01 -0.55
CA PHE A 162 11.60 5.47 -0.57
C PHE A 162 11.62 6.14 -1.95
N PRO A 163 12.40 5.66 -2.93
CA PRO A 163 12.50 6.33 -4.23
C PRO A 163 11.22 6.27 -5.08
N ASN A 164 10.29 5.37 -4.73
CA ASN A 164 9.13 5.04 -5.56
C ASN A 164 7.84 5.77 -5.16
N PHE A 165 7.86 6.58 -4.10
CA PHE A 165 6.71 7.36 -3.62
C PHE A 165 7.09 8.84 -3.46
N ASP A 166 6.11 9.73 -3.61
CA ASP A 166 6.31 11.17 -3.43
C ASP A 166 6.25 11.54 -1.93
N PHE A 167 5.43 10.83 -1.13
CA PHE A 167 5.34 11.01 0.33
C PHE A 167 5.28 9.68 1.08
N HIS A 168 5.73 9.71 2.33
CA HIS A 168 5.65 8.59 3.27
C HIS A 168 4.91 9.01 4.53
N LEU A 169 3.87 8.26 4.88
CA LEU A 169 3.07 8.44 6.09
C LEU A 169 3.29 7.26 7.03
N ALA A 170 3.21 7.52 8.33
CA ALA A 170 3.27 6.50 9.37
C ALA A 170 2.17 6.74 10.39
N ASN A 171 1.59 5.66 10.91
CA ASN A 171 0.52 5.72 11.92
C ASN A 171 1.02 6.15 13.31
N SER A 172 2.33 6.16 13.55
CA SER A 172 2.92 6.52 14.84
C SER A 172 4.37 7.02 14.69
N PRO A 173 4.90 7.76 15.68
CA PRO A 173 6.33 8.11 15.73
C PRO A 173 7.25 6.89 15.73
N TYR A 174 6.83 5.79 16.34
CA TYR A 174 7.60 4.53 16.37
C TYR A 174 7.79 3.97 14.96
N THR A 175 6.70 3.88 14.19
CA THR A 175 6.72 3.44 12.80
C THR A 175 7.49 4.42 11.91
N ALA A 176 7.32 5.73 12.14
CA ALA A 176 8.08 6.77 11.45
C ALA A 176 9.59 6.66 11.71
N GLY A 177 10.01 6.16 12.88
CA GLY A 177 11.41 5.91 13.21
C GLY A 177 12.14 5.07 12.16
N GLU A 178 11.47 4.10 11.53
CA GLU A 178 12.05 3.26 10.48
C GLU A 178 12.46 4.09 9.25
N PHE A 179 11.70 5.13 8.96
CA PHE A 179 11.97 6.02 7.83
C PHE A 179 13.29 6.73 8.04
N TYR A 180 13.48 7.33 9.22
CA TYR A 180 14.73 7.98 9.60
C TYR A 180 15.89 6.98 9.60
N ASP A 181 15.71 5.80 10.19
CA ASP A 181 16.74 4.76 10.25
C ASP A 181 17.16 4.25 8.86
N SER A 182 16.24 4.29 7.89
CA SER A 182 16.48 3.81 6.53
C SER A 182 17.18 4.82 5.63
N VAL A 183 17.06 6.12 5.94
CA VAL A 183 17.66 7.21 5.15
C VAL A 183 18.96 7.76 5.74
N GLU A 184 19.13 7.66 7.06
CA GLU A 184 20.30 8.17 7.78
C GLU A 184 21.57 7.38 7.42
N LYS A 185 22.60 8.06 6.88
CA LYS A 185 23.84 7.40 6.40
C LYS A 185 24.56 6.61 7.50
N SER A 186 24.50 7.06 8.75
CA SER A 186 25.08 6.37 9.91
C SER A 186 24.43 4.99 10.15
N LYS A 187 23.15 4.85 9.82
CA LYS A 187 22.34 3.65 10.06
C LYS A 187 22.13 2.78 8.82
N ASN A 188 22.28 3.37 7.63
CA ASN A 188 22.23 2.71 6.33
C ASN A 188 23.41 3.15 5.42
N PRO A 189 24.66 2.80 5.77
CA PRO A 189 25.86 3.33 5.11
C PRO A 189 26.04 2.89 3.64
N ARG A 190 25.24 1.92 3.16
CA ARG A 190 25.26 1.42 1.77
C ARG A 190 23.98 1.76 1.01
N ARG A 191 23.23 2.77 1.44
CA ARG A 191 22.12 3.31 0.66
C ARG A 191 22.66 3.91 -0.64
N SER A 192 21.99 3.62 -1.75
CA SER A 192 22.23 4.25 -3.04
C SER A 192 21.78 5.71 -2.94
N ASP A 193 22.70 6.63 -3.19
CA ASP A 193 22.43 8.08 -3.22
C ASP A 193 21.52 8.45 -4.41
#